data_AF-A0A0C2DGE5-F1
#
_entry.id   AF-A0A0C2DGE5-F1
#
_cell.length_a   1.000
_cell.length_b   1.000
_cell.length_c   1.000
_cell.angle_alpha   90.00
_cell.angle_beta   90.00
_cell.angle_gamma   90.00
#
_symmetry.space_group_name_H-M   'P 1'
#
loop_
_entity.id
_entity.type
_entity.pdbx_description
1 polymer ?
#
loop_
_entity_poly.entity_id
_entity_poly.type
_entity_poly.pdbx_seq_one_letter_code
_entity_poly.pdbx_strand_id
1 'polypeptide(L)'
;MTKRSIELAALAIALTFASGCKGRTAAWEDKGTKTPTDASATGDATATSASSLESAKAAWEARGQGKDKVLEAIAAWEQAMGCTAGDTSPKDRCSAPPTTTENAETLALMTRAIYFYADGYLRGDEKAYLDYMDRAVWWGERALIAASPEFGEAMRNKTKYHEAIATVGIAGLPAMYWYATALGKWARASGFGVLVGQKDDIKATMTRALELDPSYYHGGPHRYFGAFYAIAPGFAGGDPDKSQEHYQKSLDLAPYFLGTKVLMAENLATKLDDEEMFDRLLQEVIDADISAAPAEIHAEMAIEKEKAVELQKQKVAEDWF
;
A
#
# COMPACT_ATOMS: atom_id res chain seq x y z
N MET A 1 -9.87 9.62 46.43
CA MET A 1 -8.42 9.38 46.61
C MET A 1 -8.09 8.25 45.65
N THR A 2 -7.27 8.37 44.61
CA THR A 2 -6.05 9.18 44.41
C THR A 2 -5.85 9.59 42.95
N LYS A 3 -5.28 10.78 42.79
CA LYS A 3 -4.84 11.53 41.61
C LYS A 3 -4.14 10.71 40.52
N ARG A 4 -4.44 11.01 39.24
CA ARG A 4 -3.40 11.05 38.18
C ARG A 4 -3.35 12.46 37.60
N SER A 5 -2.21 13.08 37.84
CA SER A 5 -1.92 14.49 37.61
C SER A 5 -1.73 14.77 36.13
N ILE A 6 -2.31 15.89 35.70
CA ILE A 6 -1.97 16.63 34.49
C ILE A 6 -0.58 17.22 34.72
N GLU A 7 0.43 16.79 33.95
CA GLU A 7 1.67 17.54 33.78
C GLU A 7 1.77 18.03 32.34
N LEU A 8 1.43 19.30 32.15
CA LEU A 8 1.91 20.08 31.00
C LEU A 8 3.40 20.34 31.20
N ALA A 9 4.24 19.67 30.43
CA ALA A 9 5.61 20.10 30.19
C ALA A 9 5.67 20.75 28.81
N ALA A 10 5.62 22.08 28.77
CA ALA A 10 5.93 22.87 27.59
C ALA A 10 7.44 22.78 27.33
N LEU A 11 7.85 21.83 26.49
CA LEU A 11 9.22 21.76 26.00
C LEU A 11 9.32 22.59 24.71
N ALA A 12 9.88 23.79 24.82
CA ALA A 12 10.29 24.59 23.68
C ALA A 12 11.46 23.90 22.98
N ILE A 13 11.16 23.07 21.98
CA ILE A 13 12.17 22.50 21.08
C ILE A 13 12.51 23.58 20.06
N ALA A 14 13.68 24.18 20.22
CA ALA A 14 14.33 24.91 19.14
C ALA A 14 14.64 23.90 18.03
N LEU A 15 13.79 23.87 16.99
CA LEU A 15 14.04 23.13 15.76
C LEU A 15 15.19 23.81 15.00
N THR A 16 16.42 23.44 15.33
CA THR A 16 17.50 23.49 14.36
C THR A 16 17.22 22.40 13.33
N PHE A 17 16.60 22.77 12.21
CA PHE A 17 16.44 21.93 11.03
C PHE A 17 17.82 21.65 10.40
N ALA A 18 18.56 20.71 10.98
CA ALA A 18 19.53 19.92 10.24
C ALA A 18 18.76 18.74 9.66
N SER A 19 18.08 18.95 8.53
CA SER A 19 17.26 17.96 7.82
C SER A 19 18.13 16.88 7.17
N GLY A 20 18.66 15.97 7.97
CA GLY A 20 19.03 14.62 7.55
C GLY A 20 17.84 13.68 7.75
N CYS A 21 16.67 14.00 7.20
CA CYS A 21 15.55 13.06 7.21
C CYS A 21 15.89 11.90 6.27
N LYS A 22 15.64 10.66 6.71
CA LYS A 22 15.60 9.43 5.90
C LYS A 22 14.56 9.56 4.77
N GLY A 23 14.80 10.42 3.79
CA GLY A 23 13.92 10.62 2.64
C GLY A 23 14.19 9.57 1.58
N ARG A 24 13.13 9.00 0.99
CA ARG A 24 13.23 8.31 -0.29
C ARG A 24 13.34 9.35 -1.40
N THR A 25 14.12 9.06 -2.44
CA THR A 25 14.06 9.79 -3.71
C THR A 25 13.05 9.08 -4.60
N ALA A 26 12.00 9.78 -5.03
CA ALA A 26 10.98 9.19 -5.88
C ALA A 26 11.50 9.00 -7.32
N ALA A 27 10.94 8.02 -8.05
CA ALA A 27 11.37 7.70 -9.41
C ALA A 27 11.31 8.89 -10.40
N TRP A 28 10.41 9.85 -10.18
CA TRP A 28 10.29 11.07 -11.01
C TRP A 28 11.22 12.22 -10.59
N GLU A 29 11.97 12.07 -9.49
CA GLU A 29 12.99 13.04 -9.05
C GLU A 29 14.39 12.70 -9.56
N ASP A 30 14.58 11.49 -10.09
CA ASP A 30 15.85 11.05 -10.66
C ASP A 30 16.12 11.80 -11.97
N LYS A 31 17.20 12.59 -12.00
CA LYS A 31 17.55 13.50 -13.10
C LYS A 31 18.08 12.80 -14.35
N GLY A 32 18.06 11.47 -14.41
CA GLY A 32 18.14 10.79 -15.69
C GLY A 32 18.50 9.32 -15.61
N THR A 33 17.71 8.51 -16.31
CA THR A 33 18.27 7.81 -17.45
C THR A 33 17.60 8.34 -18.71
N LYS A 34 18.40 8.54 -19.76
CA LYS A 34 17.97 9.01 -21.08
C LYS A 34 16.71 8.25 -21.52
N THR A 35 15.82 8.91 -22.25
CA THR A 35 14.79 8.24 -23.06
C THR A 35 15.43 7.00 -23.70
N PRO A 36 14.86 5.80 -23.55
CA PRO A 36 15.37 4.63 -24.26
C PRO A 36 15.31 4.95 -25.74
N THR A 37 16.47 5.24 -26.35
CA THR A 37 16.64 5.05 -27.79
C THR A 37 16.46 3.57 -28.03
N ASP A 38 15.42 3.22 -28.79
CA ASP A 38 15.09 1.90 -29.34
C ASP A 38 16.20 0.86 -29.15
N ALA A 39 16.22 0.24 -27.98
CA ALA A 39 17.02 -0.94 -27.78
C ALA A 39 16.27 -2.06 -28.49
N SER A 40 16.69 -2.38 -29.71
CA SER A 40 16.24 -3.61 -30.39
C SER A 40 16.59 -4.79 -29.49
N ALA A 41 15.60 -5.29 -28.75
CA ALA A 41 15.74 -6.50 -27.97
C ALA A 41 16.02 -7.67 -28.93
N THR A 42 17.10 -8.39 -28.69
CA THR A 42 17.39 -9.64 -29.41
C THR A 42 16.28 -10.66 -29.11
N GLY A 43 16.00 -11.57 -30.05
CA GLY A 43 14.88 -12.53 -29.94
C GLY A 43 14.88 -13.36 -28.65
N ASP A 44 16.06 -13.70 -28.12
CA ASP A 44 16.22 -14.48 -26.88
C ASP A 44 15.81 -13.70 -25.61
N ALA A 45 16.08 -12.39 -25.54
CA ALA A 45 15.71 -11.56 -24.40
C ALA A 45 14.18 -11.39 -24.32
N THR A 46 13.54 -11.26 -25.48
CA THR A 46 12.08 -11.10 -25.61
C THR A 46 11.34 -12.38 -25.23
N ALA A 47 11.84 -13.54 -25.68
CA ALA A 47 11.28 -14.85 -25.33
C ALA A 47 11.45 -15.19 -23.83
N THR A 48 12.58 -14.79 -23.23
CA THR A 48 12.85 -14.99 -21.80
C THR A 48 11.93 -14.10 -20.94
N SER A 49 11.70 -12.85 -21.34
CA SER A 49 10.76 -11.95 -20.63
C SER A 49 9.32 -12.50 -20.65
N ALA A 50 8.85 -12.99 -21.81
CA ALA A 50 7.50 -13.56 -21.93
C ALA A 50 7.29 -14.81 -21.05
N SER A 51 8.28 -15.71 -20.98
CA SER A 51 8.19 -16.91 -20.13
C SER A 51 8.25 -16.57 -18.63
N SER A 52 9.03 -15.55 -18.25
CA SER A 52 9.05 -15.02 -16.89
C SER A 52 7.70 -14.41 -16.49
N LEU A 53 7.03 -13.68 -17.39
CA LEU A 53 5.70 -13.09 -17.10
C LEU A 53 4.62 -14.17 -16.86
N GLU A 54 4.59 -15.23 -17.68
CA GLU A 54 3.66 -16.35 -17.48
C GLU A 54 3.95 -17.10 -16.18
N SER A 55 5.22 -17.34 -15.87
CA SER A 55 5.64 -17.96 -14.61
C SER A 55 5.22 -17.12 -13.39
N ALA A 56 5.39 -15.80 -13.49
CA ALA A 56 4.99 -14.87 -12.44
C ALA A 56 3.48 -14.91 -12.20
N LYS A 57 2.68 -14.93 -13.28
CA LYS A 57 1.22 -15.03 -13.20
C LYS A 57 0.78 -16.33 -12.53
N ALA A 58 1.32 -17.47 -12.95
CA ALA A 58 0.99 -18.77 -12.35
C ALA A 58 1.34 -18.82 -10.85
N ALA A 59 2.51 -18.30 -10.47
CA ALA A 59 2.90 -18.20 -9.06
C ALA A 59 1.96 -17.28 -8.27
N TRP A 60 1.55 -16.15 -8.85
CA TRP A 60 0.62 -15.22 -8.22
C TRP A 60 -0.81 -15.78 -8.06
N GLU A 61 -1.30 -16.55 -9.03
CA GLU A 61 -2.56 -17.29 -8.91
C GLU A 61 -2.48 -18.32 -7.76
N ALA A 62 -1.31 -18.92 -7.56
CA ALA A 62 -1.03 -19.86 -6.47
C ALA A 62 -0.65 -19.19 -5.13
N ARG A 63 -0.73 -17.86 -4.99
CA ARG A 63 -0.25 -17.15 -3.79
C ARG A 63 -0.89 -17.58 -2.47
N GLY A 64 -2.11 -18.11 -2.51
CA GLY A 64 -2.79 -18.66 -1.33
C GLY A 64 -2.15 -19.95 -0.78
N GLN A 65 -1.25 -20.58 -1.54
CA GLN A 65 -0.53 -21.78 -1.10
C GLN A 65 0.64 -21.46 -0.15
N GLY A 66 1.02 -20.18 -0.02
CA GLY A 66 2.02 -19.74 0.94
C GLY A 66 2.93 -18.63 0.41
N LYS A 67 3.71 -18.04 1.33
CA LYS A 67 4.59 -16.90 1.06
C LYS A 67 5.61 -17.15 -0.05
N ASP A 68 6.04 -18.40 -0.25
CA ASP A 68 7.02 -18.76 -1.28
C ASP A 68 6.46 -18.54 -2.69
N LYS A 69 5.16 -18.76 -2.92
CA LYS A 69 4.51 -18.47 -4.20
C LYS A 69 4.43 -16.97 -4.50
N VAL A 70 4.29 -16.16 -3.47
CA VAL A 70 4.36 -14.70 -3.62
C VAL A 70 5.77 -14.26 -4.02
N LEU A 71 6.80 -14.81 -3.37
CA LEU A 71 8.20 -14.52 -3.69
C LEU A 71 8.60 -15.01 -5.08
N GLU A 72 8.15 -16.19 -5.49
CA GLU A 72 8.33 -16.71 -6.86
C GLU A 72 7.74 -15.73 -7.90
N ALA A 73 6.52 -15.22 -7.65
CA ALA A 73 5.89 -14.24 -8.54
C ALA A 73 6.68 -12.93 -8.63
N ILE A 74 7.09 -12.37 -7.48
CA ILE A 74 7.89 -11.14 -7.41
C ILE A 74 9.21 -11.32 -8.17
N ALA A 75 9.95 -12.40 -7.90
CA ALA A 75 11.24 -12.65 -8.54
C ALA A 75 11.10 -12.79 -10.06
N ALA A 76 10.06 -13.48 -10.53
CA ALA A 76 9.80 -13.64 -11.96
C ALA A 76 9.41 -12.32 -12.65
N TRP A 77 8.60 -11.46 -12.01
CA TRP A 77 8.33 -10.12 -12.54
C TRP A 77 9.57 -9.22 -12.56
N GLU A 78 10.37 -9.24 -11.49
CA GLU A 78 11.61 -8.47 -11.46
C GLU A 78 12.59 -8.92 -12.55
N GLN A 79 12.71 -10.23 -12.78
CA GLN A 79 13.50 -10.76 -13.89
C GLN A 79 12.95 -10.31 -15.25
N ALA A 80 11.62 -10.33 -15.44
CA ALA A 80 10.99 -9.83 -16.67
C ALA A 80 11.26 -8.33 -16.90
N MET A 81 11.43 -7.56 -15.82
CA MET A 81 11.81 -6.14 -15.84
C MET A 81 13.33 -5.91 -15.93
N GLY A 82 14.13 -6.97 -16.12
CA GLY A 82 15.57 -6.89 -16.34
C GLY A 82 16.43 -6.81 -15.08
N CYS A 83 15.88 -7.11 -13.91
CA CYS A 83 16.64 -7.15 -12.67
C CYS A 83 17.49 -8.43 -12.59
N THR A 84 18.67 -8.33 -11.98
CA THR A 84 19.46 -9.52 -11.64
C THR A 84 18.77 -10.33 -10.53
N ALA A 85 18.97 -11.65 -10.54
CA ALA A 85 18.43 -12.53 -9.50
C ALA A 85 19.04 -12.20 -8.13
N GLY A 86 18.22 -12.25 -7.07
CA GLY A 86 18.65 -12.00 -5.69
C GLY A 86 17.51 -11.54 -4.81
N ASP A 87 17.79 -11.41 -3.52
CA ASP A 87 16.84 -11.02 -2.48
C ASP A 87 17.05 -9.60 -1.95
N THR A 88 18.08 -8.89 -2.42
CA THR A 88 18.34 -7.49 -2.07
C THR A 88 17.36 -6.53 -2.74
N SER A 89 17.39 -5.25 -2.35
CA SER A 89 16.53 -4.22 -2.89
C SER A 89 16.61 -4.17 -4.43
N PRO A 90 15.49 -3.99 -5.14
CA PRO A 90 15.49 -3.82 -6.59
C PRO A 90 16.31 -2.59 -7.01
N LYS A 91 16.49 -1.59 -6.12
CA LYS A 91 17.39 -0.45 -6.34
C LYS A 91 18.83 -0.87 -6.67
N ASP A 92 19.29 -1.99 -6.11
CA ASP A 92 20.66 -2.48 -6.27
C ASP A 92 20.79 -3.50 -7.41
N ARG A 93 19.67 -4.06 -7.87
CA ARG A 93 19.64 -5.17 -8.83
C ARG A 93 19.08 -4.81 -10.20
N CYS A 94 18.26 -3.77 -10.28
CA CYS A 94 17.57 -3.37 -11.51
C CYS A 94 18.27 -2.15 -12.12
N SER A 95 18.78 -2.31 -13.35
CA SER A 95 19.32 -1.19 -14.12
C SER A 95 18.25 -0.64 -15.06
N ALA A 96 17.69 0.52 -14.72
CA ALA A 96 16.69 1.25 -15.53
C ALA A 96 15.50 0.38 -16.01
N PRO A 97 14.66 -0.15 -15.10
CA PRO A 97 13.53 -0.99 -15.48
C PRO A 97 12.57 -0.24 -16.42
N PRO A 98 12.01 -0.93 -17.43
CA PRO A 98 11.20 -0.29 -18.47
C PRO A 98 9.86 0.21 -17.91
N THR A 99 9.62 1.52 -18.00
CA THR A 99 8.41 2.22 -17.56
C THR A 99 7.51 2.60 -18.74
N THR A 100 7.22 1.62 -19.61
CA THR A 100 6.34 1.81 -20.78
C THR A 100 4.89 1.47 -20.44
N THR A 101 3.93 1.99 -21.20
CA THR A 101 2.51 1.74 -20.99
C THR A 101 2.16 0.25 -21.05
N GLU A 102 2.87 -0.53 -21.87
CA GLU A 102 2.68 -1.98 -21.97
C GLU A 102 3.01 -2.72 -20.66
N ASN A 103 3.93 -2.17 -19.86
CA ASN A 103 4.33 -2.76 -18.57
C ASN A 103 3.52 -2.24 -17.37
N ALA A 104 2.65 -1.25 -17.56
CA ALA A 104 1.96 -0.57 -16.47
C ALA A 104 1.18 -1.53 -15.56
N GLU A 105 0.44 -2.48 -16.16
CA GLU A 105 -0.33 -3.47 -15.41
C GLU A 105 0.58 -4.42 -14.62
N THR A 106 1.65 -4.92 -15.24
CA THR A 106 2.63 -5.79 -14.59
C THR A 106 3.30 -5.09 -13.40
N LEU A 107 3.69 -3.83 -13.56
CA LEU A 107 4.32 -3.05 -12.50
C LEU A 107 3.34 -2.81 -11.33
N ALA A 108 2.07 -2.52 -11.62
CA ALA A 108 1.04 -2.36 -10.60
C ALA A 108 0.76 -3.69 -9.86
N LEU A 109 0.70 -4.80 -10.58
CA LEU A 109 0.50 -6.12 -10.00
C LEU A 109 1.68 -6.58 -9.14
N MET A 110 2.91 -6.34 -9.59
CA MET A 110 4.11 -6.57 -8.79
C MET A 110 4.14 -5.70 -7.53
N THR A 111 3.72 -4.43 -7.62
CA THR A 111 3.57 -3.55 -6.45
C THR A 111 2.59 -4.14 -5.44
N ARG A 112 1.42 -4.60 -5.91
CA ARG A 112 0.44 -5.32 -5.08
C ARG A 112 1.03 -6.56 -4.43
N ALA A 113 1.82 -7.35 -5.18
CA ALA A 113 2.37 -8.59 -4.66
C ALA A 113 3.40 -8.36 -3.55
N ILE A 114 4.27 -7.37 -3.72
CA ILE A 114 5.23 -6.97 -2.69
C ILE A 114 4.49 -6.42 -1.46
N TYR A 115 3.45 -5.60 -1.67
CA TYR A 115 2.58 -5.14 -0.58
C TYR A 115 1.95 -6.33 0.16
N PHE A 116 1.36 -7.28 -0.56
CA PHE A 116 0.72 -8.47 0.00
C PHE A 116 1.72 -9.32 0.78
N TYR A 117 2.95 -9.49 0.26
CA TYR A 117 4.00 -10.20 0.98
C TYR A 117 4.34 -9.54 2.31
N ALA A 118 4.58 -8.23 2.29
CA ALA A 118 4.95 -7.47 3.48
C ALA A 118 3.82 -7.44 4.51
N ASP A 119 2.63 -7.00 4.09
CA ASP A 119 1.46 -6.86 4.95
C ASP A 119 0.88 -8.21 5.39
N GLY A 120 1.14 -9.29 4.64
CA GLY A 120 0.68 -10.64 4.89
C GLY A 120 1.62 -11.52 5.73
N TYR A 121 2.94 -11.37 5.58
CA TYR A 121 3.90 -12.32 6.17
C TYR A 121 5.01 -11.69 6.99
N LEU A 122 5.20 -10.37 6.97
CA LEU A 122 6.32 -9.70 7.66
C LEU A 122 5.92 -8.85 8.87
N ARG A 123 4.66 -8.90 9.32
CA ARG A 123 4.14 -8.04 10.42
C ARG A 123 4.90 -8.16 11.74
N GLY A 124 5.57 -9.29 11.99
CA GLY A 124 6.41 -9.52 13.18
C GLY A 124 7.90 -9.18 13.01
N ASP A 125 8.33 -8.77 11.80
CA ASP A 125 9.71 -8.38 11.50
C ASP A 125 9.70 -6.96 10.93
N GLU A 126 9.82 -5.97 11.81
CA GLU A 126 9.74 -4.55 11.45
C GLU A 126 10.75 -4.16 10.36
N LYS A 127 11.98 -4.70 10.44
CA LYS A 127 13.03 -4.38 9.48
C LYS A 127 12.69 -4.93 8.10
N ALA A 128 12.28 -6.19 8.01
CA ALA A 128 11.88 -6.80 6.75
C ALA A 128 10.60 -6.16 6.19
N TYR A 129 9.62 -5.85 7.05
CA TYR A 129 8.40 -5.14 6.66
C TYR A 129 8.71 -3.79 6.02
N LEU A 130 9.53 -2.97 6.68
CA LEU A 130 9.95 -1.66 6.18
C LEU A 130 10.67 -1.78 4.85
N ASP A 131 11.61 -2.72 4.73
CA ASP A 131 12.34 -2.96 3.49
C ASP A 131 11.39 -3.34 2.35
N TYR A 132 10.52 -4.33 2.51
CA TYR A 132 9.60 -4.73 1.44
C TYR A 132 8.55 -3.67 1.11
N MET A 133 8.06 -2.91 2.10
CA MET A 133 7.20 -1.76 1.82
C MET A 133 7.95 -0.69 1.01
N ASP A 134 9.23 -0.45 1.30
CA ASP A 134 10.10 0.44 0.50
C ASP A 134 10.23 -0.05 -0.95
N ARG A 135 10.33 -1.37 -1.16
CA ARG A 135 10.34 -1.99 -2.50
C ARG A 135 9.01 -1.80 -3.22
N ALA A 136 7.88 -2.00 -2.52
CA ALA A 136 6.55 -1.79 -3.09
C ALA A 136 6.38 -0.35 -3.54
N VAL A 137 6.76 0.63 -2.72
CA VAL A 137 6.71 2.05 -3.11
C VAL A 137 7.60 2.31 -4.33
N TRP A 138 8.81 1.73 -4.38
CA TRP A 138 9.75 1.93 -5.50
C TRP A 138 9.23 1.40 -6.84
N TRP A 139 8.55 0.25 -6.83
CA TRP A 139 7.87 -0.28 -8.01
C TRP A 139 6.56 0.46 -8.32
N GLY A 140 5.82 0.91 -7.29
CA GLY A 140 4.58 1.67 -7.44
C GLY A 140 4.80 3.02 -8.11
N GLU A 141 5.91 3.71 -7.79
CA GLU A 141 6.31 4.95 -8.47
C GLU A 141 6.52 4.72 -9.98
N ARG A 142 7.14 3.60 -10.35
CA ARG A 142 7.37 3.18 -11.75
C ARG A 142 6.08 2.77 -12.44
N ALA A 143 5.20 2.05 -11.74
CA ALA A 143 3.88 1.70 -12.23
C ALA A 143 3.07 2.96 -12.57
N LEU A 144 3.15 4.00 -11.74
CA LEU A 144 2.42 5.25 -11.93
C LEU A 144 2.94 6.04 -13.14
N ILE A 145 4.27 6.12 -13.32
CA ILE A 145 4.89 6.72 -14.51
C ILE A 145 4.51 5.93 -15.78
N ALA A 146 4.56 4.60 -15.73
CA ALA A 146 4.20 3.74 -16.85
C ALA A 146 2.73 3.88 -17.24
N ALA A 147 1.83 3.97 -16.25
CA ALA A 147 0.40 4.07 -16.49
C ALA A 147 -0.07 5.47 -16.93
N SER A 148 0.71 6.52 -16.64
CA SER A 148 0.48 7.87 -17.15
C SER A 148 1.82 8.57 -17.39
N PRO A 149 2.33 8.49 -18.63
CA PRO A 149 3.51 9.25 -19.04
C PRO A 149 3.36 10.77 -18.80
N GLU A 150 2.13 11.29 -18.90
CA GLU A 150 1.78 12.70 -18.62
C GLU A 150 2.03 13.06 -17.16
N PHE A 151 1.63 12.19 -16.21
CA PHE A 151 1.97 12.35 -14.80
C PHE A 151 3.49 12.38 -14.60
N GLY A 152 4.20 11.42 -15.21
CA GLY A 152 5.66 11.36 -15.16
C GLY A 152 6.32 12.63 -15.70
N GLU A 153 5.82 13.18 -16.81
CA GLU A 153 6.30 14.45 -17.38
C GLU A 153 6.00 15.64 -16.48
N ALA A 154 4.77 15.75 -15.95
CA ALA A 154 4.38 16.80 -15.02
C ALA A 154 5.30 16.82 -13.78
N MET A 155 5.57 15.66 -13.19
CA MET A 155 6.47 15.55 -12.04
C MET A 155 7.92 15.94 -12.38
N ARG A 156 8.45 15.52 -13.54
CA ARG A 156 9.78 15.96 -14.02
C ARG A 156 9.85 17.47 -14.21
N ASN A 157 8.75 18.08 -14.64
CA ASN A 157 8.59 19.52 -14.80
C ASN A 157 8.25 20.23 -13.48
N LYS A 158 8.29 19.52 -12.34
CA LYS A 158 8.04 20.05 -10.99
C LYS A 158 6.63 20.62 -10.80
N THR A 159 5.66 20.13 -11.56
CA THR A 159 4.24 20.35 -11.28
C THR A 159 3.95 19.89 -9.85
N LYS A 160 3.06 20.60 -9.13
CA LYS A 160 2.68 20.17 -7.78
C LYS A 160 2.02 18.80 -7.85
N TYR A 161 2.32 17.93 -6.89
CA TYR A 161 1.87 16.53 -6.92
C TYR A 161 0.35 16.40 -7.13
N HIS A 162 -0.47 17.14 -6.39
CA HIS A 162 -1.93 17.09 -6.53
C HIS A 162 -2.46 17.55 -7.90
N GLU A 163 -1.73 18.44 -8.59
CA GLU A 163 -2.06 18.87 -9.95
C GLU A 163 -1.65 17.79 -10.96
N ALA A 164 -0.50 17.13 -10.75
CA ALA A 164 0.00 16.06 -11.60
C ALA A 164 -0.86 14.79 -11.46
N ILE A 165 -1.18 14.34 -10.25
CA ILE A 165 -1.93 13.08 -10.05
C ILE A 165 -3.35 13.13 -10.64
N ALA A 166 -3.92 14.34 -10.77
CA ALA A 166 -5.21 14.56 -11.43
C ALA A 166 -5.19 14.20 -12.93
N THR A 167 -4.02 14.15 -13.58
CA THR A 167 -3.90 13.74 -14.99
C THR A 167 -4.00 12.23 -15.17
N VAL A 168 -3.83 11.44 -14.10
CA VAL A 168 -3.90 9.98 -14.19
C VAL A 168 -5.34 9.56 -14.47
N GLY A 169 -5.52 8.83 -15.57
CA GLY A 169 -6.81 8.27 -15.99
C GLY A 169 -7.12 6.92 -15.35
N ILE A 170 -8.29 6.36 -15.68
CA ILE A 170 -8.77 5.08 -15.13
C ILE A 170 -7.79 3.91 -15.35
N ALA A 171 -7.03 3.91 -16.46
CA ALA A 171 -6.03 2.87 -16.74
C ALA A 171 -4.89 2.85 -15.69
N GLY A 172 -4.60 3.99 -15.05
CA GLY A 172 -3.61 4.09 -13.97
C GLY A 172 -4.16 3.86 -12.58
N LEU A 173 -5.45 3.54 -12.43
CA LEU A 173 -6.08 3.29 -11.14
C LEU A 173 -5.39 2.19 -10.32
N PRO A 174 -5.00 1.03 -10.91
CA PRO A 174 -4.26 0.02 -10.17
C PRO A 174 -2.93 0.54 -9.63
N ALA A 175 -2.17 1.27 -10.46
CA ALA A 175 -0.89 1.85 -10.06
C ALA A 175 -1.08 2.85 -8.91
N MET A 176 -2.04 3.77 -9.01
CA MET A 176 -2.36 4.75 -7.98
C MET A 176 -2.69 4.09 -6.64
N TYR A 177 -3.66 3.16 -6.65
CA TYR A 177 -4.13 2.55 -5.42
C TYR A 177 -3.03 1.77 -4.71
N TRP A 178 -2.28 0.94 -5.44
CA TRP A 178 -1.23 0.12 -4.83
C TRP A 178 -0.01 0.93 -4.41
N TYR A 179 0.38 1.95 -5.18
CA TYR A 179 1.41 2.91 -4.76
C TYR A 179 1.01 3.63 -3.47
N ALA A 180 -0.17 4.23 -3.42
CA ALA A 180 -0.61 5.02 -2.27
C ALA A 180 -0.81 4.15 -1.02
N THR A 181 -1.31 2.92 -1.18
CA THR A 181 -1.45 1.96 -0.07
C THR A 181 -0.07 1.57 0.50
N ALA A 182 0.88 1.22 -0.37
CA ALA A 182 2.25 0.90 0.04
C ALA A 182 2.95 2.09 0.69
N LEU A 183 2.80 3.29 0.12
CA LEU A 183 3.38 4.52 0.66
C LEU A 183 2.82 4.84 2.05
N GLY A 184 1.50 4.67 2.24
CA GLY A 184 0.86 4.83 3.55
C GLY A 184 1.42 3.89 4.61
N LYS A 185 1.54 2.59 4.30
CA LYS A 185 2.12 1.59 5.23
C LYS A 185 3.59 1.86 5.51
N TRP A 186 4.39 2.13 4.47
CA TRP A 186 5.81 2.48 4.60
C TRP A 186 6.00 3.73 5.46
N ALA A 187 5.25 4.80 5.19
CA ALA A 187 5.39 6.07 5.88
C ALA A 187 4.95 5.95 7.36
N ARG A 188 3.89 5.20 7.64
CA ARG A 188 3.46 4.89 9.02
C ARG A 188 4.54 4.12 9.78
N ALA A 189 5.06 3.04 9.20
CA ALA A 189 6.11 2.24 9.82
C ALA A 189 7.44 3.02 9.96
N SER A 190 7.72 3.97 9.06
CA SER A 190 8.93 4.81 9.12
C SER A 190 8.87 5.92 10.18
N GLY A 191 7.69 6.16 10.74
CA GLY A 191 7.47 7.09 11.84
C GLY A 191 6.62 8.30 11.48
N PHE A 192 6.06 8.95 12.52
CA PHE A 192 5.05 9.99 12.39
C PHE A 192 5.46 11.18 11.50
N GLY A 193 6.73 11.63 11.60
CA GLY A 193 7.22 12.74 10.77
C GLY A 193 7.22 12.42 9.26
N VAL A 194 7.56 11.18 8.90
CA VAL A 194 7.52 10.71 7.51
C VAL A 194 6.07 10.62 7.03
N LEU A 195 5.18 10.05 7.85
CA LEU A 195 3.74 9.99 7.56
C LEU A 195 3.15 11.37 7.30
N VAL A 196 3.44 12.36 8.14
CA VAL A 196 2.96 13.74 7.96
C VAL A 196 3.49 14.34 6.65
N GLY A 197 4.74 14.06 6.28
CA GLY A 197 5.34 14.54 5.03
C GLY A 197 4.73 13.92 3.77
N GLN A 198 4.19 12.70 3.85
CA GLN A 198 3.61 11.98 2.71
C GLN A 198 2.08 12.08 2.64
N LYS A 199 1.42 12.54 3.71
CA LYS A 199 -0.05 12.44 3.87
C LYS A 199 -0.83 13.08 2.72
N ASP A 200 -0.37 14.22 2.21
CA ASP A 200 -1.12 15.01 1.24
C ASP A 200 -1.04 14.37 -0.15
N ASP A 201 0.11 13.79 -0.50
CA ASP A 201 0.29 13.04 -1.76
C ASP A 201 -0.50 11.73 -1.74
N ILE A 202 -0.48 11.00 -0.62
CA ILE A 202 -1.30 9.79 -0.44
C ILE A 202 -2.79 10.16 -0.55
N LYS A 203 -3.22 11.21 0.16
CA LYS A 203 -4.63 11.66 0.14
C LYS A 203 -5.05 12.10 -1.25
N ALA A 204 -4.23 12.86 -1.97
CA ALA A 204 -4.53 13.30 -3.33
C ALA A 204 -4.67 12.10 -4.28
N THR A 205 -3.76 11.13 -4.18
CA THR A 205 -3.82 9.88 -4.97
C THR A 205 -5.07 9.07 -4.69
N MET A 206 -5.42 8.87 -3.41
CA MET A 206 -6.61 8.11 -3.03
C MET A 206 -7.91 8.85 -3.33
N THR A 207 -7.90 10.19 -3.29
CA THR A 207 -9.02 11.02 -3.75
C THR A 207 -9.25 10.79 -5.23
N ARG A 208 -8.18 10.84 -6.05
CA ARG A 208 -8.27 10.56 -7.47
C ARG A 208 -8.76 9.14 -7.77
N ALA A 209 -8.26 8.15 -7.01
CA ALA A 209 -8.73 6.77 -7.12
C ALA A 209 -10.23 6.64 -6.84
N LEU A 210 -10.71 7.31 -5.78
CA LEU A 210 -12.13 7.34 -5.40
C LEU A 210 -13.00 8.01 -6.47
N GLU A 211 -12.53 9.10 -7.08
CA GLU A 211 -13.23 9.79 -8.18
C GLU A 211 -13.34 8.93 -9.45
N LEU A 212 -12.31 8.15 -9.75
CA LEU A 212 -12.24 7.32 -10.95
C LEU A 212 -13.11 6.07 -10.84
N ASP A 213 -12.99 5.33 -9.73
CA ASP A 213 -13.85 4.19 -9.44
C ASP A 213 -13.90 3.93 -7.92
N PRO A 214 -15.01 4.28 -7.26
CA PRO A 214 -15.15 4.06 -5.82
C PRO A 214 -15.26 2.57 -5.45
N SER A 215 -15.58 1.68 -6.40
CA SER A 215 -15.72 0.24 -6.19
C SER A 215 -14.41 -0.54 -6.30
N TYR A 216 -13.36 0.10 -6.82
CA TYR A 216 -12.09 -0.53 -7.11
C TYR A 216 -11.55 -1.31 -5.91
N TYR A 217 -11.10 -2.53 -6.18
CA TYR A 217 -10.54 -3.45 -5.19
C TYR A 217 -11.45 -3.60 -3.95
N HIS A 218 -12.73 -3.88 -4.22
CA HIS A 218 -13.76 -4.16 -3.22
C HIS A 218 -13.97 -2.96 -2.27
N GLY A 219 -14.18 -1.78 -2.86
CA GLY A 219 -14.36 -0.53 -2.11
C GLY A 219 -13.07 -0.02 -1.45
N GLY A 220 -11.91 -0.33 -2.02
CA GLY A 220 -10.59 0.03 -1.50
C GLY A 220 -10.40 1.52 -1.22
N PRO A 221 -10.77 2.45 -2.13
CA PRO A 221 -10.65 3.89 -1.85
C PRO A 221 -11.49 4.32 -0.65
N HIS A 222 -12.70 3.79 -0.50
CA HIS A 222 -13.53 4.03 0.69
C HIS A 222 -12.89 3.46 1.96
N ARG A 223 -12.37 2.22 1.91
CA ARG A 223 -11.65 1.60 3.03
C ARG A 223 -10.44 2.43 3.47
N TYR A 224 -9.68 3.00 2.52
CA TYR A 224 -8.59 3.93 2.83
C TYR A 224 -9.09 5.16 3.60
N PHE A 225 -10.16 5.81 3.12
CA PHE A 225 -10.66 7.02 3.78
C PHE A 225 -11.27 6.73 5.16
N GLY A 226 -11.86 5.55 5.35
CA GLY A 226 -12.24 5.07 6.68
C GLY A 226 -11.04 5.10 7.64
N ALA A 227 -9.93 4.47 7.26
CA ALA A 227 -8.71 4.47 8.07
C ALA A 227 -8.12 5.88 8.23
N PHE A 228 -8.07 6.68 7.16
CA PHE A 228 -7.53 8.05 7.18
C PHE A 228 -8.23 8.92 8.24
N TYR A 229 -9.56 8.94 8.23
CA TYR A 229 -10.34 9.77 9.15
C TYR A 229 -10.33 9.23 10.59
N ALA A 230 -10.19 7.91 10.78
CA ALA A 230 -10.08 7.30 12.10
C ALA A 230 -8.71 7.56 12.74
N ILE A 231 -7.61 7.39 11.99
CA ILE A 231 -6.24 7.49 12.51
C ILE A 231 -5.85 8.94 12.80
N ALA A 232 -6.22 9.88 11.93
CA ALA A 232 -5.79 11.26 12.08
C ALA A 232 -6.27 11.87 13.41
N PRO A 233 -5.44 12.69 14.09
CA PRO A 233 -5.91 13.54 15.17
C PRO A 233 -6.98 14.52 14.67
N GLY A 234 -7.94 14.91 15.54
CA GLY A 234 -9.02 15.82 15.14
C GLY A 234 -8.53 17.14 14.54
N PHE A 235 -7.48 17.74 15.11
CA PHE A 235 -6.87 18.97 14.58
C PHE A 235 -6.15 18.78 13.23
N ALA A 236 -5.90 17.54 12.82
CA ALA A 236 -5.20 17.17 11.59
C ALA A 236 -6.13 16.48 10.58
N GLY A 237 -7.44 16.65 10.72
CA GLY A 237 -8.46 16.15 9.79
C GLY A 237 -9.09 14.82 10.20
N GLY A 238 -8.85 14.33 11.41
CA GLY A 238 -9.57 13.18 11.97
C GLY A 238 -11.05 13.47 12.20
N ASP A 239 -11.90 12.53 11.85
CA ASP A 239 -13.35 12.69 11.84
C ASP A 239 -14.02 11.29 11.91
N PRO A 240 -14.34 10.80 13.12
CA PRO A 240 -14.90 9.45 13.29
C PRO A 240 -16.21 9.21 12.52
N ASP A 241 -17.04 10.24 12.36
CA ASP A 241 -18.30 10.13 11.61
C ASP A 241 -18.03 9.93 10.12
N LYS A 242 -17.12 10.71 9.52
CA LYS A 242 -16.68 10.48 8.14
C LYS A 242 -16.00 9.13 7.98
N SER A 243 -15.21 8.71 8.97
CA SER A 243 -14.60 7.38 8.97
C SER A 243 -15.67 6.29 8.86
N GLN A 244 -16.70 6.35 9.72
CA GLN A 244 -17.80 5.40 9.72
C GLN A 244 -18.55 5.39 8.38
N GLU A 245 -18.85 6.57 7.81
CA GLU A 245 -19.50 6.69 6.50
C GLU A 245 -18.69 5.99 5.40
N HIS A 246 -17.37 6.20 5.37
CA HIS A 246 -16.50 5.59 4.38
C HIS A 246 -16.36 4.07 4.58
N TYR A 247 -16.24 3.58 5.81
CA TYR A 247 -16.26 2.14 6.06
C TYR A 247 -17.57 1.50 5.63
N GLN A 248 -18.71 2.15 5.93
CA GLN A 248 -20.02 1.65 5.52
C GLN A 248 -20.14 1.57 4.00
N LYS A 249 -19.73 2.60 3.26
CA LYS A 249 -19.71 2.56 1.79
C LYS A 249 -18.84 1.42 1.25
N SER A 250 -17.68 1.15 1.86
CA SER A 250 -16.86 -0.01 1.47
C SER A 250 -17.57 -1.34 1.73
N LEU A 251 -18.27 -1.48 2.86
CA LEU A 251 -19.06 -2.67 3.20
C LEU A 251 -20.27 -2.84 2.28
N ASP A 252 -20.94 -1.75 1.89
CA ASP A 252 -22.07 -1.82 0.96
C ASP A 252 -21.64 -2.30 -0.43
N LEU A 253 -20.45 -1.88 -0.87
CA LEU A 253 -19.86 -2.30 -2.15
C LEU A 253 -19.38 -3.75 -2.14
N ALA A 254 -18.77 -4.19 -1.03
CA ALA A 254 -18.19 -5.52 -0.92
C ALA A 254 -18.27 -6.04 0.52
N PRO A 255 -19.46 -6.50 0.98
CA PRO A 255 -19.67 -6.92 2.36
C PRO A 255 -18.86 -8.17 2.73
N TYR A 256 -18.43 -8.93 1.72
CA TYR A 256 -17.60 -10.13 1.85
C TYR A 256 -16.11 -9.83 2.04
N PHE A 257 -15.63 -8.61 1.74
CA PHE A 257 -14.21 -8.31 1.81
C PHE A 257 -13.78 -8.01 3.25
N LEU A 258 -13.17 -9.01 3.90
CA LEU A 258 -12.90 -9.01 5.34
C LEU A 258 -12.00 -7.85 5.82
N GLY A 259 -11.07 -7.38 4.98
CA GLY A 259 -10.13 -6.33 5.35
C GLY A 259 -10.80 -4.99 5.72
N THR A 260 -12.03 -4.75 5.27
CA THR A 260 -12.80 -3.57 5.68
C THR A 260 -13.17 -3.63 7.16
N LYS A 261 -13.64 -4.79 7.65
CA LYS A 261 -13.99 -4.99 9.07
C LYS A 261 -12.75 -4.98 9.96
N VAL A 262 -11.65 -5.60 9.51
CA VAL A 262 -10.37 -5.59 10.24
C VAL A 262 -9.88 -4.17 10.48
N LEU A 263 -9.82 -3.34 9.44
CA LEU A 263 -9.37 -1.95 9.58
C LEU A 263 -10.36 -1.08 10.37
N MET A 264 -11.67 -1.35 10.26
CA MET A 264 -12.68 -0.64 11.04
C MET A 264 -12.55 -0.96 12.54
N ALA A 265 -12.30 -2.22 12.90
CA ALA A 265 -12.02 -2.60 14.28
C ALA A 265 -10.71 -1.95 14.78
N GLU A 266 -9.61 -2.15 14.06
CA GLU A 266 -8.28 -1.66 14.46
C GLU A 266 -8.24 -0.13 14.62
N ASN A 267 -8.90 0.62 13.73
CA ASN A 267 -8.71 2.06 13.66
C ASN A 267 -9.89 2.86 14.22
N LEU A 268 -11.14 2.45 13.94
CA LEU A 268 -12.32 3.23 14.35
C LEU A 268 -12.83 2.80 15.72
N ALA A 269 -12.96 1.50 15.98
CA ALA A 269 -13.44 1.03 17.27
C ALA A 269 -12.50 1.45 18.41
N THR A 270 -11.18 1.29 18.22
CA THR A 270 -10.17 1.78 19.18
C THR A 270 -10.21 3.30 19.37
N LYS A 271 -10.42 4.07 18.30
CA LYS A 271 -10.54 5.54 18.37
C LYS A 271 -11.79 6.00 19.12
N LEU A 272 -12.85 5.19 19.09
CA LEU A 272 -14.11 5.44 19.78
C LEU A 272 -14.17 4.86 21.18
N ASP A 273 -13.15 4.10 21.61
CA ASP A 273 -13.18 3.33 22.85
C ASP A 273 -14.36 2.33 22.90
N ASP A 274 -14.69 1.75 21.75
CA ASP A 274 -15.83 0.84 21.54
C ASP A 274 -15.36 -0.62 21.47
N GLU A 275 -15.19 -1.23 22.65
CA GLU A 275 -14.75 -2.61 22.79
C GLU A 275 -15.73 -3.62 22.15
N GLU A 276 -17.04 -3.36 22.24
CA GLU A 276 -18.09 -4.22 21.69
C GLU A 276 -18.02 -4.27 20.16
N MET A 277 -17.86 -3.10 19.52
CA MET A 277 -17.67 -3.02 18.08
C MET A 277 -16.39 -3.71 17.64
N PHE A 278 -15.29 -3.56 18.39
CA PHE A 278 -14.03 -4.23 18.10
C PHE A 278 -14.20 -5.75 18.08
N ASP A 279 -14.73 -6.33 19.17
CA ASP A 279 -14.87 -7.77 19.31
C ASP A 279 -15.84 -8.35 18.28
N ARG A 280 -16.99 -7.70 18.06
CA ARG A 280 -17.99 -8.14 17.09
C ARG A 280 -17.39 -8.20 15.68
N LEU A 281 -16.72 -7.14 15.23
CA LEU A 281 -16.15 -7.08 13.89
C LEU A 281 -15.06 -8.12 13.67
N LEU A 282 -14.16 -8.31 14.64
CA LEU A 282 -13.11 -9.32 14.51
C LEU A 282 -13.67 -10.74 14.58
N GLN A 283 -14.69 -11.00 15.41
CA GLN A 283 -15.35 -12.29 15.45
C GLN A 283 -16.07 -12.61 14.13
N GLU A 284 -16.77 -11.64 13.54
CA GLU A 284 -17.38 -11.78 12.21
C GLU A 284 -16.33 -12.12 11.12
N VAL A 285 -15.10 -11.59 11.22
CA VAL A 285 -14.00 -11.93 10.31
C VAL A 285 -13.50 -13.35 10.55
N ILE A 286 -13.28 -13.74 11.82
CA ILE A 286 -12.81 -15.08 12.20
C ILE A 286 -13.79 -16.17 11.78
N ASP A 287 -15.09 -15.89 11.87
CA ASP A 287 -16.15 -16.86 11.54
C ASP A 287 -16.52 -16.88 10.05
N ALA A 288 -16.05 -15.90 9.26
CA ALA A 288 -16.41 -15.79 7.86
C ALA A 288 -16.00 -17.02 7.03
N ASP A 289 -16.94 -17.52 6.21
CA ASP A 289 -16.66 -18.53 5.18
C ASP A 289 -16.11 -17.86 3.92
N ILE A 290 -14.79 -17.97 3.74
CA ILE A 290 -14.06 -17.41 2.60
C ILE A 290 -14.52 -18.05 1.29
N SER A 291 -15.00 -19.30 1.30
CA SER A 291 -15.37 -20.02 0.07
C SER A 291 -16.60 -19.42 -0.64
N ALA A 292 -17.41 -18.64 0.09
CA ALA A 292 -18.57 -17.94 -0.45
C ALA A 292 -18.22 -16.66 -1.22
N ALA A 293 -16.97 -16.18 -1.13
CA ALA A 293 -16.50 -14.99 -1.81
C ALA A 293 -15.70 -15.34 -3.08
N PRO A 294 -15.44 -14.37 -3.98
CA PRO A 294 -14.68 -14.63 -5.21
C PRO A 294 -13.30 -15.26 -4.95
N ALA A 295 -12.96 -16.32 -5.69
CA ALA A 295 -11.77 -17.14 -5.45
C ALA A 295 -10.46 -16.34 -5.54
N GLU A 296 -10.44 -15.32 -6.39
CA GLU A 296 -9.31 -14.46 -6.64
C GLU A 296 -8.93 -13.55 -5.46
N ILE A 297 -9.68 -13.54 -4.36
CA ILE A 297 -9.33 -12.81 -3.12
C ILE A 297 -9.25 -13.70 -1.88
N HIS A 298 -9.34 -15.03 -2.04
CA HIS A 298 -9.27 -15.98 -0.92
C HIS A 298 -7.97 -15.85 -0.13
N ALA A 299 -6.84 -15.64 -0.82
CA ALA A 299 -5.54 -15.46 -0.18
C ALA A 299 -5.53 -14.22 0.72
N GLU A 300 -6.06 -13.10 0.25
CA GLU A 300 -6.19 -11.87 1.01
C GLU A 300 -7.12 -12.05 2.21
N MET A 301 -8.28 -12.67 2.02
CA MET A 301 -9.22 -12.90 3.12
C MET A 301 -8.63 -13.83 4.19
N ALA A 302 -7.85 -14.85 3.81
CA ALA A 302 -7.18 -15.73 4.77
C ALA A 302 -6.21 -14.95 5.67
N ILE A 303 -5.42 -14.05 5.09
CA ILE A 303 -4.54 -13.13 5.84
C ILE A 303 -5.33 -12.21 6.77
N GLU A 304 -6.49 -11.71 6.34
CA GLU A 304 -7.33 -10.86 7.21
C GLU A 304 -7.91 -11.63 8.41
N LYS A 305 -8.19 -12.93 8.26
CA LYS A 305 -8.56 -13.81 9.40
C LYS A 305 -7.41 -13.97 10.39
N GLU A 306 -6.18 -14.15 9.90
CA GLU A 306 -4.98 -14.20 10.75
C GLU A 306 -4.79 -12.89 11.53
N LYS A 307 -4.89 -11.75 10.84
CA LYS A 307 -4.81 -10.41 11.45
C LYS A 307 -5.88 -10.20 12.52
N ALA A 308 -7.11 -10.66 12.30
CA ALA A 308 -8.17 -10.56 13.31
C ALA A 308 -7.82 -11.31 14.60
N VAL A 309 -7.25 -12.53 14.49
CA VAL A 309 -6.77 -13.29 15.65
C VAL A 309 -5.59 -12.59 16.34
N GLU A 310 -4.67 -12.00 15.56
CA GLU A 310 -3.55 -11.22 16.09
C GLU A 310 -4.03 -9.99 16.89
N LEU A 311 -4.99 -9.24 16.36
CA LEU A 311 -5.58 -8.06 17.01
C LEU A 311 -6.30 -8.41 18.32
N GLN A 312 -7.04 -9.53 18.36
CA GLN A 312 -7.65 -10.00 19.62
C GLN A 312 -6.59 -10.31 20.69
N LYS A 313 -5.46 -10.90 20.30
CA LYS A 313 -4.35 -11.17 21.24
C LYS A 313 -3.70 -9.88 21.71
N GLN A 314 -3.48 -8.92 20.82
CA GLN A 314 -2.91 -7.61 21.16
C GLN A 314 -3.80 -6.84 22.12
N LYS A 315 -5.10 -6.77 21.85
CA LYS A 315 -6.10 -6.18 22.75
C LYS A 315 -5.94 -6.66 24.19
N VAL A 316 -5.82 -7.97 24.40
CA VAL A 316 -5.65 -8.57 25.74
C VAL A 316 -4.26 -8.31 26.32
N ALA A 317 -3.21 -8.43 25.51
CA ALA A 317 -1.83 -8.28 25.98
C ALA A 317 -1.48 -6.83 26.38
N GLU A 318 -2.14 -5.86 25.74
CA GLU A 318 -1.81 -4.44 25.87
C GLU A 318 -2.91 -3.61 26.56
N ASP A 319 -4.04 -4.22 26.96
CA ASP A 319 -5.12 -3.56 27.71
C ASP A 319 -5.69 -2.34 26.95
N TRP A 320 -6.14 -2.57 25.70
CA TRP A 320 -6.52 -1.49 24.77
C TRP A 320 -7.78 -0.70 25.16
N PHE A 321 -8.71 -1.32 25.89
CA PHE A 321 -10.01 -0.76 26.29
C PHE A 321 -10.18 -0.87 27.80
#